data_AF-A0A2T6CPP8-F1
#
_entry.id   AF-A0A2T6CPP8-F1
#
_cell.length_a   1.000
_cell.length_b   1.000
_cell.length_c   1.000
_cell.angle_alpha   90.00
_cell.angle_beta   90.00
_cell.angle_gamma   90.00
#
_symmetry.space_group_name_H-M   'P 1'
#
loop_
_entity.id
_entity.type
_entity.pdbx_description
1 polymer ?
#
loop_
_entity_poly.entity_id
_entity_poly.type
_entity_poly.pdbx_seq_one_letter_code
_entity_poly.pdbx_strand_id
1 'polypeptide(L)'
;MGWHTMTRVAVCLGLPIFFMAAIFAGPWIYAVCTQNAGWFNRAEMESLVAQVRQHQFVGDKYFAWTMVSGKATLLPGTEEGNALLARRSQEGKLTIAIITRDYHHAGVFGFAWSEAGFSPTMDVAYSDPNRLILDVPSSICYTRKGLQIDAHWWEVFNDLN
;
A
#
# COMPACT_ATOMS: atom_id res chain seq x y z
N MET A 1 -73.33 -25.45 37.21
CA MET A 1 -71.94 -25.16 37.61
C MET A 1 -71.13 -24.98 36.34
N GLY A 2 -70.57 -23.86 35.92
CA GLY A 2 -70.56 -22.47 36.36
C GLY A 2 -69.77 -21.74 35.25
N TRP A 3 -70.34 -20.68 34.69
CA TRP A 3 -69.64 -19.73 33.81
C TRP A 3 -68.78 -18.81 34.67
N HIS A 4 -67.60 -18.39 34.20
CA HIS A 4 -66.95 -17.07 34.37
C HIS A 4 -65.60 -17.11 33.60
N THR A 5 -65.46 -16.54 32.40
CA THR A 5 -65.19 -15.12 32.04
C THR A 5 -63.87 -14.55 32.57
N MET A 6 -63.16 -13.87 31.66
CA MET A 6 -62.19 -12.75 31.83
C MET A 6 -60.69 -13.07 31.96
N THR A 7 -59.72 -12.29 31.45
CA THR A 7 -59.63 -11.09 30.58
C THR A 7 -58.15 -10.66 30.54
N ARG A 8 -57.57 -10.46 29.35
CA ARG A 8 -56.42 -9.57 28.97
C ARG A 8 -55.08 -9.80 29.73
N VAL A 9 -53.88 -9.39 29.29
CA VAL A 9 -53.38 -8.18 28.61
C VAL A 9 -52.04 -8.54 27.94
N ALA A 10 -51.77 -7.96 26.77
CA ALA A 10 -50.50 -7.98 26.05
C ALA A 10 -49.44 -7.09 26.71
N VAL A 11 -48.16 -7.47 26.68
CA VAL A 11 -47.04 -6.51 26.73
C VAL A 11 -46.00 -6.90 25.69
N CYS A 12 -45.87 -6.04 24.69
CA CYS A 12 -44.74 -5.94 23.77
C CYS A 12 -43.49 -5.46 24.52
N LEU A 13 -42.37 -6.16 24.36
CA LEU A 13 -41.00 -5.62 24.37
C LEU A 13 -40.25 -6.55 23.39
N GLY A 14 -39.79 -6.13 22.21
CA GLY A 14 -38.96 -4.97 21.92
C GLY A 14 -37.57 -5.48 21.50
N LEU A 15 -37.37 -5.64 20.19
CA LEU A 15 -36.04 -5.73 19.53
C LEU A 15 -35.07 -4.63 20.05
N PRO A 16 -33.71 -4.75 19.94
CA PRO A 16 -32.97 -5.63 19.03
C PRO A 16 -31.68 -6.28 19.61
N ILE A 17 -31.42 -7.52 19.20
CA ILE A 17 -30.09 -8.15 19.27
C ILE A 17 -29.25 -7.55 18.13
N PHE A 18 -28.71 -6.34 18.29
CA PHE A 18 -27.81 -5.73 17.30
C PHE A 18 -26.66 -4.89 17.89
N PHE A 19 -26.41 -4.96 19.20
CA PHE A 19 -25.44 -4.06 19.86
C PHE A 19 -24.25 -4.73 20.57
N MET A 20 -23.93 -5.98 20.25
CA MET A 20 -22.79 -6.70 20.86
C MET A 20 -21.78 -7.23 19.83
N ALA A 21 -21.53 -6.49 18.74
CA ALA A 21 -20.47 -6.82 17.78
C ALA A 21 -19.37 -5.75 17.66
N ALA A 22 -19.47 -4.63 18.39
CA ALA A 22 -18.61 -3.46 18.15
C ALA A 22 -17.53 -3.20 19.22
N ILE A 23 -17.45 -3.98 20.31
CA ILE A 23 -16.59 -3.62 21.45
C ILE A 23 -15.24 -4.38 21.49
N PHE A 24 -15.07 -5.48 20.72
CA PHE A 24 -13.80 -6.21 20.66
C PHE A 24 -12.92 -5.90 19.43
N ALA A 25 -13.39 -5.09 18.48
CA ALA A 25 -12.62 -4.71 17.29
C ALA A 25 -11.82 -3.40 17.45
N GLY A 26 -12.07 -2.62 18.52
CA GLY A 26 -11.46 -1.30 18.72
C GLY A 26 -9.94 -1.28 18.92
N PRO A 27 -9.35 -2.19 19.72
CA PRO A 27 -7.90 -2.15 19.98
C PRO A 27 -7.05 -2.74 18.85
N TRP A 28 -7.63 -3.58 17.99
CA TRP A 28 -6.88 -4.28 16.92
C TRP A 28 -6.79 -3.47 15.62
N ILE A 29 -7.66 -2.48 15.41
CA ILE A 29 -7.59 -1.60 14.24
C ILE A 29 -6.46 -0.57 14.39
N TYR A 30 -6.13 -0.14 15.61
CA TYR A 30 -5.05 0.83 15.84
C TYR A 30 -3.65 0.22 15.84
N ALA A 31 -3.49 -1.07 16.15
CA ALA A 31 -2.19 -1.76 16.10
C ALA A 31 -1.73 -2.13 14.67
N VAL A 32 -2.60 -1.99 13.67
CA VAL A 32 -2.25 -2.14 12.24
C VAL A 32 -1.71 -0.81 11.67
N CYS A 33 -1.80 0.30 12.42
CA CYS A 33 -1.50 1.65 11.94
C CYS A 33 -0.09 2.17 12.27
N THR A 34 0.78 1.37 12.88
CA THR A 34 2.23 1.68 12.95
C THR A 34 2.96 0.78 11.96
N GLN A 35 2.64 0.93 10.67
CA GLN A 35 3.38 0.26 9.62
C GLN A 35 4.80 0.81 9.58
N ASN A 36 5.78 -0.06 9.26
CA ASN A 36 7.18 0.29 8.99
C ASN A 36 7.33 1.17 7.72
N ALA A 37 6.46 2.15 7.55
CA ALA A 37 6.49 3.04 6.42
C ALA A 37 7.79 3.84 6.46
N GLY A 38 8.51 3.88 5.35
CA GLY A 38 9.80 4.55 5.22
C GLY A 38 11.04 3.67 5.38
N TRP A 39 10.94 2.44 5.90
CA TRP A 39 12.12 1.55 6.05
C TRP A 39 12.10 0.43 5.03
N PHE A 40 13.25 0.18 4.38
CA PHE A 40 13.36 -0.91 3.41
C PHE A 40 13.39 -2.28 4.09
N ASN A 41 12.29 -3.02 4.03
CA ASN A 41 12.26 -4.43 4.39
C ASN A 41 12.30 -5.31 3.14
N ARG A 42 13.46 -5.90 2.86
CA ARG A 42 13.67 -6.72 1.66
C ARG A 42 12.64 -7.84 1.49
N ALA A 43 12.34 -8.58 2.55
CA ALA A 43 11.43 -9.72 2.46
C ALA A 43 10.00 -9.30 2.11
N GLU A 44 9.55 -8.17 2.67
CA GLU A 44 8.24 -7.59 2.35
C GLU A 44 8.19 -7.08 0.91
N MET A 45 9.20 -6.33 0.49
CA MET A 45 9.28 -5.74 -0.85
C MET A 45 9.39 -6.82 -1.94
N GLU A 46 10.22 -7.83 -1.73
CA GLU A 46 10.34 -8.98 -2.66
C GLU A 46 9.05 -9.81 -2.72
N SER A 47 8.31 -9.93 -1.61
CA SER A 47 6.99 -10.56 -1.61
C SER A 47 5.98 -9.81 -2.49
N LEU A 48 5.99 -8.47 -2.47
CA LEU A 48 5.14 -7.66 -3.34
C LEU A 48 5.53 -7.84 -4.82
N VAL A 49 6.83 -7.80 -5.14
CA VAL A 49 7.32 -8.07 -6.51
C VAL A 49 6.88 -9.45 -6.99
N ALA A 50 7.00 -10.48 -6.15
CA ALA A 50 6.58 -11.83 -6.47
C ALA A 50 5.07 -11.93 -6.77
N GLN A 51 4.23 -11.22 -6.02
CA GLN A 51 2.79 -11.17 -6.27
C GLN A 51 2.48 -10.47 -7.61
N VAL A 52 3.09 -9.31 -7.88
CA VAL A 52 2.90 -8.58 -9.15
C VAL A 52 3.32 -9.44 -10.35
N ARG A 53 4.40 -10.22 -10.21
CA ARG A 53 4.87 -11.14 -11.27
C ARG A 53 3.82 -12.16 -11.69
N GLN A 54 2.92 -12.57 -10.80
CA GLN A 54 1.85 -13.53 -11.09
C GLN A 54 0.72 -12.92 -11.94
N HIS A 55 0.64 -11.59 -12.02
CA HIS A 55 -0.34 -10.92 -12.87
C HIS A 55 0.17 -10.78 -14.32
N GLN A 56 -0.70 -11.14 -15.27
CA GLN A 56 -0.49 -10.90 -16.70
C GLN A 56 -1.07 -9.55 -17.09
N PHE A 57 -0.23 -8.69 -17.67
CA PHE A 57 -0.59 -7.37 -18.20
C PHE A 57 0.56 -6.84 -19.09
N VAL A 58 0.28 -5.85 -19.93
CA VAL A 58 1.27 -5.04 -20.66
C VAL A 58 0.92 -3.58 -20.42
N GLY A 59 1.92 -2.72 -20.27
CA GLY A 59 1.76 -1.32 -19.86
C GLY A 59 1.69 -1.17 -18.34
N ASP A 60 1.09 -0.08 -17.90
CA ASP A 60 1.07 0.33 -16.50
C ASP A 60 -0.16 -0.25 -15.78
N LYS A 61 0.02 -0.70 -14.54
CA LYS A 61 -1.02 -1.27 -13.70
C LYS A 61 -0.87 -0.84 -12.25
N TYR A 62 -2.00 -0.51 -11.65
CA TYR A 62 -2.11 -0.05 -10.28
C TYR A 62 -2.55 -1.18 -9.35
N PHE A 63 -1.96 -1.19 -8.18
CA PHE A 63 -2.29 -2.06 -7.07
C PHE A 63 -2.27 -1.26 -5.77
N ALA A 64 -3.06 -1.70 -4.80
CA ALA A 64 -2.86 -1.32 -3.41
C ALA A 64 -2.09 -2.44 -2.70
N TRP A 65 -1.46 -2.13 -1.58
CA TRP A 65 -0.85 -3.15 -0.74
C TRP A 65 -1.05 -2.85 0.75
N THR A 66 -1.08 -3.90 1.57
CA THR A 66 -1.21 -3.79 3.02
C THR A 66 -0.52 -4.96 3.72
N MET A 67 -0.42 -4.90 5.05
CA MET A 67 0.07 -5.99 5.87
C MET A 67 -1.10 -6.83 6.37
N VAL A 68 -1.17 -8.10 5.94
CA VAL A 68 -2.14 -9.09 6.44
C VAL A 68 -1.38 -10.12 7.26
N SER A 69 -1.65 -10.18 8.57
CA SER A 69 -0.97 -11.09 9.49
C SER A 69 0.56 -11.02 9.40
N GLY A 70 1.12 -9.80 9.29
CA GLY A 70 2.55 -9.55 9.18
C GLY A 70 3.16 -9.82 7.81
N LYS A 71 2.35 -9.98 6.75
CA LYS A 71 2.82 -10.20 5.38
C LYS A 71 2.32 -9.13 4.43
N ALA A 72 3.22 -8.57 3.64
CA ALA A 72 2.88 -7.64 2.57
C ALA A 72 2.03 -8.36 1.50
N THR A 73 0.82 -7.87 1.29
CA THR A 73 -0.21 -8.49 0.45
C THR A 73 -0.74 -7.49 -0.55
N LEU A 74 -0.80 -7.89 -1.82
CA LEU A 74 -1.29 -7.11 -2.95
C LEU A 74 -2.82 -7.19 -3.01
N LEU A 75 -3.46 -6.05 -3.17
CA LEU A 75 -4.91 -5.91 -3.32
C LEU A 75 -5.23 -5.23 -4.65
N PRO A 76 -6.37 -5.54 -5.28
CA PRO A 76 -6.93 -4.67 -6.31
C PRO A 76 -7.17 -3.28 -5.69
N GLY A 77 -6.68 -2.22 -6.31
CA GLY A 77 -6.79 -0.90 -5.72
C GLY A 77 -6.53 0.26 -6.68
N THR A 78 -6.89 1.45 -6.22
CA THR A 78 -6.65 2.76 -6.85
C THR A 78 -5.59 3.54 -6.04
N GLU A 79 -5.17 4.71 -6.52
CA GLU A 79 -4.01 5.52 -6.04
C GLU A 79 -4.00 6.00 -4.55
N GLU A 80 -4.86 5.48 -3.68
CA GLU A 80 -4.95 5.94 -2.29
C GLU A 80 -4.16 5.04 -1.31
N GLY A 81 -3.41 5.66 -0.40
CA GLY A 81 -2.63 4.97 0.64
C GLY A 81 -1.31 4.36 0.16
N ASN A 82 -1.06 3.13 0.61
CA ASN A 82 0.05 2.26 0.19
C ASN A 82 -0.21 1.75 -1.24
N ALA A 83 0.26 2.50 -2.22
CA ALA A 83 0.09 2.19 -3.63
C ALA A 83 1.33 1.46 -4.18
N LEU A 84 1.10 0.59 -5.16
CA LEU A 84 2.14 -0.05 -5.95
C LEU A 84 1.77 0.13 -7.42
N LEU A 85 2.66 0.78 -8.17
CA LEU A 85 2.51 1.00 -9.60
C LEU A 85 3.52 0.13 -10.32
N ALA A 86 3.06 -0.66 -11.28
CA ALA A 86 3.89 -1.60 -12.02
C ALA A 86 3.76 -1.40 -13.52
N ARG A 87 4.88 -1.42 -14.24
CA ARG A 87 4.96 -1.38 -15.70
C ARG A 87 5.51 -2.69 -16.19
N ARG A 88 4.80 -3.33 -17.13
CA ARG A 88 5.35 -4.44 -17.89
C ARG A 88 5.57 -4.05 -19.34
N SER A 89 6.80 -4.13 -19.82
CA SER A 89 7.15 -3.85 -21.22
C SER A 89 6.57 -4.91 -22.17
N GLN A 90 6.61 -4.64 -23.48
CA GLN A 90 6.18 -5.62 -24.48
C GLN A 90 7.05 -6.89 -24.47
N GLU A 91 8.32 -6.76 -24.08
CA GLU A 91 9.27 -7.86 -23.88
C GLU A 91 9.10 -8.56 -22.52
N GLY A 92 8.11 -8.16 -21.73
CA GLY A 92 7.75 -8.79 -20.46
C GLY A 92 8.53 -8.31 -19.24
N LYS A 93 9.43 -7.33 -19.39
CA LYS A 93 10.24 -6.78 -18.29
C LYS A 93 9.42 -5.94 -17.34
N LEU A 94 9.66 -6.11 -16.05
CA LEU A 94 8.86 -5.53 -14.98
C LEU A 94 9.63 -4.45 -14.24
N THR A 95 9.00 -3.29 -14.10
CA THR A 95 9.46 -2.16 -13.29
C THR A 95 8.35 -1.78 -12.32
N ILE A 96 8.68 -1.55 -11.05
CA ILE A 96 7.72 -1.32 -9.97
C ILE A 96 8.16 -0.09 -9.16
N ALA A 97 7.19 0.74 -8.79
CA ALA A 97 7.31 1.76 -7.75
C ALA A 97 6.34 1.42 -6.61
N ILE A 98 6.88 1.32 -5.39
CA ILE A 98 6.14 1.01 -4.17
C ILE A 98 6.13 2.25 -3.29
N ILE A 99 4.95 2.83 -3.11
CA ILE A 99 4.76 3.99 -2.24
C ILE A 99 4.57 3.50 -0.81
N THR A 100 5.37 4.04 0.11
CA THR A 100 5.20 3.87 1.55
C THR A 100 4.89 5.24 2.16
N ARG A 101 3.73 5.40 2.80
CA ARG A 101 3.42 6.68 3.47
C ARG A 101 4.02 6.71 4.86
N ASP A 102 5.19 7.30 5.01
CA ASP A 102 5.66 7.72 6.33
C ASP A 102 5.23 9.17 6.59
N TYR A 103 4.44 9.37 7.65
CA TYR A 103 4.02 10.70 8.12
C TYR A 103 5.19 11.56 8.64
N HIS A 104 6.38 10.98 8.86
CA HIS A 104 7.56 11.69 9.36
C HIS A 104 8.49 12.23 8.27
N HIS A 105 8.32 11.77 7.03
CA HIS A 105 9.09 12.30 5.93
C HIS A 105 8.29 13.41 5.23
N ALA A 106 8.92 14.57 4.98
CA ALA A 106 8.31 15.73 4.32
C ALA A 106 8.10 15.47 2.81
N GLY A 107 7.31 14.46 2.44
CA GLY A 107 7.11 14.02 1.06
C GLY A 107 6.48 12.64 0.94
N VAL A 108 6.20 12.20 -0.29
CA VAL A 108 5.85 10.80 -0.58
C VAL A 108 7.15 10.03 -0.81
N PHE A 109 7.39 8.97 -0.06
CA PHE A 109 8.60 8.14 -0.14
C PHE A 109 8.25 6.73 -0.58
N GLY A 110 9.25 5.98 -1.04
CA GLY A 110 9.02 4.64 -1.51
C GLY A 110 10.28 3.95 -2.01
N PHE A 111 10.04 2.83 -2.70
CA PHE A 111 11.09 2.00 -3.27
C PHE A 111 10.78 1.71 -4.73
N ALA A 112 11.82 1.73 -5.55
CA ALA A 112 11.76 1.34 -6.94
C ALA A 112 12.48 0.01 -7.13
N TRP A 113 11.89 -0.86 -7.96
CA TRP A 113 12.48 -2.12 -8.39
C TRP A 113 12.39 -2.27 -9.89
N SER A 114 13.45 -2.75 -10.54
CA SER A 114 13.45 -3.07 -11.97
C SER A 114 14.14 -4.40 -12.21
N GLU A 115 13.52 -5.28 -13.00
CA GLU A 115 14.14 -6.55 -13.40
C GLU A 115 15.43 -6.34 -14.20
N ALA A 116 15.50 -5.29 -15.02
CA ALA A 116 16.69 -4.97 -15.82
C ALA A 116 17.72 -4.12 -15.05
N GLY A 117 17.40 -3.72 -13.81
CA GLY A 117 18.10 -2.64 -13.12
C GLY A 117 17.71 -1.27 -13.67
N PHE A 118 18.30 -0.22 -13.10
CA PHE A 118 18.05 1.16 -13.51
C PHE A 118 19.30 1.82 -14.09
N SER A 119 19.08 2.74 -15.03
CA SER A 119 20.07 3.70 -15.51
C SER A 119 19.61 5.12 -15.17
N PRO A 120 19.81 5.58 -13.92
CA PRO A 120 19.34 6.90 -13.50
C PRO A 120 19.91 8.01 -14.37
N THR A 121 19.08 9.00 -14.66
CA THR A 121 19.49 10.23 -15.35
C THR A 121 19.65 11.36 -14.34
N MET A 122 20.51 12.31 -14.63
CA MET A 122 20.69 13.49 -13.77
C MET A 122 19.50 14.44 -13.93
N ASP A 123 18.99 14.94 -12.80
CA ASP A 123 17.97 16.00 -12.82
C ASP A 123 18.63 17.36 -13.10
N VAL A 124 18.61 17.78 -14.37
CA VAL A 124 19.21 19.05 -14.80
C VAL A 124 18.36 20.27 -14.47
N ALA A 125 17.12 20.08 -14.01
CA ALA A 125 16.22 21.19 -13.66
C ALA A 125 16.55 21.78 -12.29
N TYR A 126 17.22 21.02 -11.41
CA TYR A 126 17.62 21.45 -10.08
C TYR A 126 19.14 21.57 -9.93
N SER A 127 19.57 22.49 -9.07
CA SER A 127 20.99 22.72 -8.77
C SER A 127 21.62 21.66 -7.86
N ASP A 128 20.92 20.56 -7.54
CA ASP A 128 21.47 19.46 -6.74
C ASP A 128 22.14 18.43 -7.66
N PRO A 129 23.49 18.40 -7.74
CA PRO A 129 24.22 17.48 -8.62
C PRO A 129 24.10 16.01 -8.20
N ASN A 130 23.51 15.72 -7.04
CA ASN A 130 23.29 14.37 -6.55
C ASN A 130 21.86 13.86 -6.79
N ARG A 131 20.98 14.71 -7.32
CA ARG A 131 19.60 14.35 -7.63
C ARG A 131 19.53 13.63 -8.97
N LEU A 132 18.91 12.46 -8.94
CA LEU A 132 18.76 11.57 -10.08
C LEU A 132 17.27 11.27 -10.29
N ILE A 133 16.92 10.91 -11.52
CA ILE A 133 15.58 10.47 -11.93
C ILE A 133 15.67 9.02 -12.39
N LEU A 134 14.77 8.17 -11.89
CA LEU A 134 14.56 6.81 -12.36
C LEU A 134 13.37 6.75 -13.29
N ASP A 135 13.47 5.98 -14.36
CA ASP A 135 12.31 5.63 -15.20
C ASP A 135 11.45 4.58 -14.48
N VAL A 136 10.48 5.06 -13.72
CA VAL A 136 9.51 4.25 -12.98
C VAL A 136 8.09 4.69 -13.33
N PRO A 137 7.08 3.82 -13.21
CA PRO A 137 5.69 4.16 -13.49
C PRO A 137 5.05 4.94 -12.33
N SER A 138 5.69 5.98 -11.81
CA SER A 138 5.15 6.77 -10.69
C SER A 138 5.77 8.16 -10.62
N SER A 139 5.11 9.06 -9.88
CA SER A 139 5.65 10.39 -9.53
C SER A 139 6.75 10.35 -8.48
N ILE A 140 6.88 9.25 -7.72
CA ILE A 140 8.05 9.00 -6.87
C ILE A 140 9.23 8.50 -7.71
N CYS A 141 9.74 9.36 -8.60
CA CYS A 141 10.81 9.01 -9.54
C CYS A 141 12.17 9.58 -9.18
N TYR A 142 12.25 10.45 -8.16
CA TYR A 142 13.52 11.06 -7.76
C TYR A 142 14.28 10.16 -6.79
N THR A 143 15.61 10.16 -6.91
CA THR A 143 16.53 9.44 -6.02
C THR A 143 17.87 10.20 -5.90
N ARG A 144 18.84 9.61 -5.20
CA ARG A 144 20.22 10.11 -5.08
C ARG A 144 21.21 8.95 -5.13
N LYS A 145 22.47 9.23 -5.49
CA LYS A 145 23.53 8.19 -5.59
C LYS A 145 23.69 7.31 -4.32
N GLY A 146 23.48 7.89 -3.14
CA GLY A 146 23.58 7.16 -1.86
C GLY A 146 22.34 6.34 -1.49
N LEU A 147 21.28 6.38 -2.30
CA LEU A 147 20.00 5.71 -2.04
C LEU A 147 19.81 4.46 -2.91
N GLN A 148 20.85 4.04 -3.63
CA GLN A 148 20.88 2.73 -4.26
C GLN A 148 21.05 1.65 -3.19
N ILE A 149 20.13 0.70 -3.14
CA ILE A 149 20.20 -0.43 -2.23
C ILE A 149 21.00 -1.56 -2.88
N ASP A 150 20.68 -1.89 -4.14
CA ASP A 150 21.42 -2.84 -4.96
C ASP A 150 21.22 -2.58 -6.47
N ALA A 151 21.56 -3.55 -7.32
CA ALA A 151 21.42 -3.43 -8.78
C ALA A 151 19.96 -3.21 -9.25
N HIS A 152 18.98 -3.66 -8.47
CA HIS A 152 17.56 -3.63 -8.80
C HIS A 152 16.77 -2.66 -7.92
N TRP A 153 17.17 -2.45 -6.67
CA TRP A 153 16.44 -1.70 -5.67
C TRP A 153 17.03 -0.31 -5.41
N TRP A 154 16.15 0.68 -5.34
CA TRP A 154 16.47 2.07 -5.01
C TRP A 154 15.42 2.64 -4.08
N GLU A 155 15.83 3.52 -3.17
CA GLU A 155 14.88 4.40 -2.48
C GLU A 155 14.53 5.56 -3.40
N VAL A 156 13.26 5.94 -3.40
CA VAL A 156 12.73 7.01 -4.23
C VAL A 156 11.80 7.91 -3.44
N PHE A 157 11.65 9.13 -3.91
CA PHE A 157 10.78 10.12 -3.30
C PHE A 157 10.12 10.99 -4.36
N ASN A 158 9.01 11.61 -3.98
CA ASN A 158 8.40 12.70 -4.73
C ASN A 158 8.90 14.02 -4.14
N ASP A 159 9.22 14.96 -5.01
CA ASP A 159 9.55 16.31 -4.60
C ASP A 159 8.24 17.11 -4.52
N LEU A 160 7.74 17.33 -3.31
CA LEU A 160 6.55 18.16 -3.06
C LEU A 160 6.89 19.65 -2.89
N ASN A 161 8.06 20.09 -3.37
CA ASN A 161 8.46 21.49 -3.36
C ASN A 161 7.65 22.35 -4.33
#